data_AF-A0A5C8U1W1-F1
#
_entry.id   AF-A0A5C8U1W1-F1
#
_cell.length_a   1.000
_cell.length_b   1.000
_cell.length_c   1.000
_cell.angle_alpha   90.00
_cell.angle_beta   90.00
_cell.angle_gamma   90.00
#
_symmetry.space_group_name_H-M   'P 1'
#
loop_
_entity.id
_entity.type
_entity.pdbx_description
1 polymer ?
#
loop_
_entity_poly.entity_id
_entity_poly.type
_entity_poly.pdbx_seq_one_letter_code
_entity_poly.pdbx_strand_id
1 'polypeptide(L)'
;MADVREAIFGFIAARNPGLPPGSVDGQTSLVTSDALDSIGILDLMMHLGERYGFEIDEDAFDLGNFESVDTLAHYVDDRRSGS
;
A
#
# COMPACT_ATOMS: atom_id res chain seq x y z
N MET A 1 -6.46 -6.13 -8.73
CA MET A 1 -6.84 -5.24 -7.61
C MET A 1 -7.07 -5.93 -6.27
N ALA A 2 -7.93 -6.97 -6.15
CA ALA A 2 -8.23 -7.61 -4.85
C ALA A 2 -7.00 -8.21 -4.15
N ASP A 3 -6.12 -8.89 -4.89
CA ASP A 3 -4.86 -9.45 -4.38
C ASP A 3 -3.89 -8.36 -3.87
N VAL A 4 -3.81 -7.21 -4.56
CA VAL A 4 -2.98 -6.07 -4.13
C VAL A 4 -3.49 -5.51 -2.81
N ARG A 5 -4.82 -5.36 -2.68
CA ARG A 5 -5.45 -4.90 -1.44
C ARG A 5 -5.15 -5.85 -0.27
N GLU A 6 -5.27 -7.16 -0.49
CA GLU A 6 -4.92 -8.16 0.53
C GLU A 6 -3.44 -8.12 0.92
N ALA A 7 -2.54 -7.88 -0.04
CA ALA A 7 -1.11 -7.70 0.26
C ALA A 7 -0.85 -6.46 1.14
N ILE A 8 -1.51 -5.34 0.86
CA ILE A 8 -1.40 -4.12 1.67
C ILE A 8 -1.93 -4.37 3.09
N PHE A 9 -3.10 -5.00 3.24
CA PHE A 9 -3.64 -5.34 4.55
C PHE A 9 -2.73 -6.30 5.32
N GLY A 10 -2.20 -7.32 4.66
CA GLY A 10 -1.26 -8.26 5.26
C GLY A 10 0.01 -7.57 5.74
N PHE A 11 0.55 -6.63 4.97
CA PHE A 11 1.71 -5.83 5.34
C PHE A 11 1.44 -4.97 6.58
N ILE A 12 0.33 -4.24 6.58
CA ILE A 12 -0.07 -3.37 7.70
C ILE A 12 -0.30 -4.20 8.98
N ALA A 13 -0.98 -5.34 8.88
CA ALA A 13 -1.24 -6.22 10.02
C ALA A 13 0.07 -6.84 10.56
N ALA A 14 1.00 -7.23 9.69
CA ALA A 14 2.29 -7.77 10.09
C ALA A 14 3.15 -6.74 10.85
N ARG A 15 3.08 -5.47 10.45
CA ARG A 15 3.80 -4.36 11.12
C ARG A 15 3.12 -3.92 12.42
N ASN A 16 1.81 -4.08 12.51
CA ASN A 16 1.00 -3.66 13.65
C ASN A 16 0.28 -4.84 14.32
N PRO A 17 0.99 -5.70 15.08
CA PRO A 17 0.40 -6.90 15.68
C PRO A 17 -0.70 -6.63 16.72
N GLY A 18 -0.81 -5.39 17.22
CA GLY A 18 -1.88 -4.95 18.12
C GLY A 18 -3.12 -4.37 17.42
N LEU A 19 -3.09 -4.27 16.09
CA LEU A 19 -4.14 -3.64 15.32
C LEU A 19 -5.35 -4.59 15.18
N PRO A 20 -6.57 -4.18 15.55
CA PRO A 20 -7.75 -5.03 15.44
C PRO A 20 -8.05 -5.44 13.99
N PRO A 21 -8.49 -6.68 13.73
CA PRO A 21 -8.95 -7.08 12.40
C PRO A 21 -10.06 -6.14 11.91
N GLY A 22 -9.91 -5.61 10.69
CA GLY A 22 -10.90 -4.70 10.08
C GLY A 22 -10.80 -3.24 10.52
N SER A 23 -9.79 -2.84 11.29
CA SER A 23 -9.55 -1.43 11.60
C SER A 23 -9.00 -0.62 10.41
N VAL A 24 -8.50 -1.32 9.39
CA VAL A 24 -8.03 -0.75 8.13
C VAL A 24 -8.86 -1.37 7.01
N ASP A 25 -9.41 -0.52 6.18
CA ASP A 25 -10.24 -0.87 5.04
C ASP A 25 -9.75 -0.17 3.76
N GLY A 26 -10.47 -0.35 2.67
CA GLY A 26 -10.10 0.23 1.37
C GLY A 26 -10.06 1.76 1.35
N GLN A 27 -10.82 2.42 2.23
CA GLN A 27 -10.94 3.88 2.27
C GLN A 27 -10.01 4.50 3.32
N THR A 28 -9.31 3.67 4.09
CA THR A 28 -8.37 4.11 5.11
C THR A 28 -7.18 4.80 4.47
N SER A 29 -6.91 6.03 4.92
CA SER A 29 -5.80 6.83 4.41
C SER A 29 -4.46 6.32 4.91
N LEU A 30 -3.51 6.07 4.00
CA LEU A 30 -2.19 5.55 4.38
C LEU A 30 -1.24 6.62 4.88
N VAL A 31 -1.53 7.90 4.60
CA VAL A 31 -0.73 9.05 5.03
C VAL A 31 -1.26 9.72 6.30
N THR A 32 -2.57 9.67 6.56
CA THR A 32 -3.17 10.34 7.72
C THR A 32 -3.60 9.38 8.82
N SER A 33 -3.64 8.08 8.56
CA SER A 33 -3.88 7.09 9.61
C SER A 33 -2.60 6.72 10.34
N ASP A 34 -2.75 6.20 11.56
CA ASP A 34 -1.66 5.60 12.34
C ASP A 34 -1.25 4.20 11.83
N ALA A 35 -1.71 3.78 10.65
CA ALA A 35 -1.43 2.44 10.12
C ALA A 35 0.03 2.29 9.64
N LEU A 36 0.61 3.36 9.10
CA LEU A 36 1.99 3.37 8.58
C LEU A 36 2.68 4.68 8.95
N ASP A 37 3.94 4.57 9.37
CA ASP A 37 4.85 5.70 9.49
C ASP A 37 5.54 5.99 8.14
N SER A 38 6.34 7.05 8.08
CA SER A 38 7.07 7.43 6.85
C SER A 38 7.99 6.31 6.34
N ILE A 39 8.62 5.55 7.25
CA ILE A 39 9.43 4.38 6.89
C ILE A 39 8.53 3.24 6.39
N GLY A 40 7.35 3.07 6.98
CA GLY A 40 6.39 2.04 6.58
C GLY A 40 5.83 2.22 5.19
N ILE A 41 5.68 3.46 4.75
CA ILE A 41 5.32 3.77 3.36
C ILE A 41 6.43 3.32 2.40
N LEU A 42 7.70 3.62 2.71
CA LEU A 42 8.83 3.19 1.88
C LEU A 42 8.92 1.66 1.79
N ASP A 43 8.83 0.98 2.93
CA ASP A 43 8.89 -0.49 3.01
C ASP A 43 7.71 -1.13 2.27
N LEU A 44 6.51 -0.57 2.38
CA LEU A 44 5.33 -1.05 1.66
C LEU A 44 5.55 -0.94 0.15
N MET A 45 6.04 0.20 -0.33
CA MET A 45 6.31 0.40 -1.75
C MET A 45 7.32 -0.61 -2.26
N MET A 46 8.46 -0.76 -1.56
CA MET A 46 9.48 -1.77 -1.90
C MET A 46 8.89 -3.19 -1.94
N HIS A 47 8.11 -3.55 -0.91
CA HIS A 47 7.45 -4.86 -0.85
C HIS A 47 6.52 -5.10 -2.05
N LEU A 48 5.72 -4.10 -2.44
CA LEU A 48 4.81 -4.21 -3.58
C LEU A 48 5.57 -4.28 -4.91
N GLY A 49 6.61 -3.45 -5.09
CA GLY A 49 7.47 -3.45 -6.28
C GLY A 49 8.15 -4.80 -6.49
N GLU A 50 8.77 -5.35 -5.44
CA GLU A 50 9.40 -6.67 -5.48
C GLU A 50 8.38 -7.80 -5.72
N ARG A 51 7.21 -7.73 -5.06
CA ARG A 51 6.17 -8.76 -5.17
C ARG A 51 5.52 -8.82 -6.55
N TYR A 52 5.28 -7.67 -7.17
CA TYR A 52 4.55 -7.57 -8.44
C TYR A 52 5.44 -7.28 -9.64
N GLY A 53 6.75 -7.07 -9.43
CA GLY A 53 7.73 -6.94 -10.50
C GLY A 53 7.67 -5.62 -11.26
N PHE A 54 7.32 -4.50 -10.58
CA PHE A 54 7.33 -3.17 -11.17
C PHE A 54 8.40 -2.28 -10.52
N GLU A 55 8.94 -1.34 -11.30
CA GLU A 55 9.91 -0.35 -10.80
C GLU A 55 9.21 0.77 -10.03
N ILE A 56 9.80 1.15 -8.89
CA ILE A 56 9.34 2.26 -8.07
C ILE A 56 10.15 3.49 -8.47
N ASP A 57 9.46 4.52 -8.94
CA ASP A 57 10.04 5.81 -9.31
C ASP A 57 9.47 6.95 -8.44
N GLU A 58 9.82 8.18 -8.78
CA GLU A 58 9.38 9.38 -8.07
C GLU A 58 7.85 9.53 -8.10
N ASP A 59 7.20 9.17 -9.21
CA ASP A 59 5.74 9.26 -9.37
C ASP A 59 5.02 8.28 -8.44
N ALA A 60 5.68 7.19 -8.04
CA ALA A 60 5.16 6.23 -7.08
C ALA A 60 4.97 6.84 -5.68
N PHE A 61 5.74 7.88 -5.34
CA PHE A 61 5.68 8.56 -4.06
C PHE A 61 4.78 9.81 -4.04
N ASP A 62 3.99 10.05 -5.09
CA ASP A 62 2.96 11.08 -5.06
C ASP A 62 1.95 10.80 -3.93
N LEU A 63 1.69 11.81 -3.09
CA LEU A 63 0.78 11.71 -1.95
C LEU A 63 -0.63 11.26 -2.36
N GLY A 64 -1.06 11.57 -3.58
CA GLY A 64 -2.33 11.12 -4.14
C GLY A 64 -2.44 9.59 -4.18
N ASN A 65 -1.33 8.87 -4.43
CA ASN A 65 -1.35 7.40 -4.45
C ASN A 65 -1.62 6.79 -3.07
N PHE A 66 -1.33 7.51 -1.99
CA PHE A 66 -1.48 7.05 -0.60
C PHE A 66 -2.75 7.59 0.08
N GLU A 67 -3.61 8.30 -0.65
CA GLU A 67 -4.85 8.85 -0.11
C GLU A 67 -5.73 7.77 0.55
N SER A 68 -5.74 6.57 -0.02
CA SER A 68 -6.39 5.39 0.53
C SER A 68 -5.70 4.09 0.12
N VAL A 69 -5.99 3.00 0.83
CA VAL A 69 -5.57 1.64 0.43
C VAL A 69 -6.03 1.32 -0.99
N ASP A 70 -7.25 1.73 -1.36
CA ASP A 70 -7.82 1.47 -2.68
C ASP A 70 -7.11 2.25 -3.77
N THR A 71 -6.73 3.49 -3.50
CA THR A 71 -5.95 4.31 -4.42
C THR A 71 -4.59 3.67 -4.69
N LEU A 72 -3.90 3.24 -3.63
CA LEU A 72 -2.61 2.56 -3.80
C LEU A 72 -2.75 1.22 -4.52
N ALA A 73 -3.80 0.47 -4.20
CA ALA A 73 -4.07 -0.80 -4.86
C ALA A 73 -4.36 -0.62 -6.35
N HIS A 74 -5.07 0.44 -6.74
CA HIS A 74 -5.27 0.80 -8.14
C HIS A 74 -3.95 1.16 -8.83
N TYR A 75 -3.15 2.03 -8.22
CA TYR A 75 -1.84 2.43 -8.75
C TYR A 75 -0.95 1.22 -9.09
N VAL A 76 -0.83 0.28 -8.14
CA VAL A 76 -0.02 -0.93 -8.34
C VAL A 76 -0.62 -1.87 -9.40
N ASP A 77 -1.95 -1.99 -9.45
CA ASP A 77 -2.63 -2.83 -10.46
C ASP A 77 -2.39 -2.30 -11.89
N ASP A 78 -2.40 -0.98 -12.05
CA ASP A 78 -2.13 -0.31 -13.32
C ASP A 78 -0.66 -0.52 -13.73
N ARG A 79 0.28 -0.35 -12.79
CA ARG A 79 1.73 -0.55 -13.02
C ARG A 79 2.08 -1.96 -13.47
N ARG A 80 1.56 -2.98 -12.78
CA ARG A 80 1.83 -4.38 -13.12
C ARG A 80 1.16 -4.83 -14.42
N SER A 81 0.11 -4.14 -14.87
CA SER A 81 -0.61 -4.45 -16.11
C SER A 81 -0.01 -3.76 -17.34
N GLY A 82 0.69 -2.64 -17.13
CA GLY A 82 1.39 -1.88 -18.17
C GLY A 82 2.84 -2.29 -18.41
N SER A 83 3.33 -3.34 -17.72
CA SER A 83 4.69 -3.89 -17.83
C SER A 83 4.76 -5.06 -18.82
#